data_AF-A0A1M3MT51-F1
#
_entry.id   AF-A0A1M3MT51-F1
#
_cell.length_a   1.000
_cell.length_b   1.000
_cell.length_c   1.000
_cell.angle_alpha   90.00
_cell.angle_beta   90.00
_cell.angle_gamma   90.00
#
_symmetry.space_group_name_H-M   'P 1'
#
loop_
_entity.id
_entity.type
_entity.pdbx_description
1 polymer ?
#
loop_
_entity_poly.entity_id
_entity_poly.type
_entity_poly.pdbx_seq_one_letter_code
_entity_poly.pdbx_strand_id
1 'polypeptide(L)'
;MRLYATFSVLTLSTIGAVAACSSETATPVETPDAGGQDSGSDAGASNTDSGPNDSTDPDDACAAKASASACAICCQTNHQQGARTFTAAVIDCACGTGGAGPCATECKTTLCAAQPSNPDQACSTCLDAVAKEGAACFDSITSACESDDDCMASQACLQKCPAN
;
A
#
# COMPACT_ATOMS: atom_id res chain seq x y z
N MET A 1 36.51 -25.73 -15.07
CA MET A 1 36.73 -26.40 -13.77
C MET A 1 37.13 -25.36 -12.75
N ARG A 2 36.21 -24.92 -11.89
CA ARG A 2 36.51 -24.01 -10.77
C ARG A 2 36.02 -24.67 -9.49
N LEU A 3 36.94 -24.71 -8.52
CA LEU A 3 36.87 -25.43 -7.25
C LEU A 3 35.71 -24.95 -6.38
N TYR A 4 35.04 -25.92 -5.76
CA TYR A 4 34.06 -25.76 -4.70
C TYR A 4 34.71 -25.20 -3.43
N ALA A 5 34.06 -24.24 -2.78
CA ALA A 5 34.28 -23.90 -1.38
C ALA A 5 32.96 -24.10 -0.63
N THR A 6 32.75 -25.31 -0.12
CA THR A 6 31.67 -25.64 0.81
C THR A 6 32.03 -25.13 2.20
N PHE A 7 31.38 -24.06 2.65
CA PHE A 7 31.39 -23.67 4.06
C PHE A 7 30.13 -24.21 4.74
N SER A 8 30.29 -25.35 5.41
CA SER A 8 29.39 -25.78 6.49
C SER A 8 29.68 -24.94 7.73
N VAL A 9 28.67 -24.29 8.30
CA VAL A 9 28.67 -23.88 9.71
C VAL A 9 27.31 -24.17 10.33
N LEU A 10 27.35 -25.03 11.35
CA LEU A 10 26.36 -25.37 12.38
C LEU A 10 25.84 -24.08 13.10
N THR A 11 24.72 -23.98 13.82
CA THR A 11 24.05 -24.90 14.75
C THR A 11 22.73 -24.26 15.23
N LEU A 12 21.81 -25.14 15.63
CA LEU A 12 20.61 -24.95 16.46
C LEU A 12 20.65 -23.84 17.54
N SER A 13 19.53 -23.13 17.69
CA SER A 13 18.91 -22.85 18.99
C SER A 13 17.42 -22.59 18.84
N THR A 14 16.61 -23.61 19.11
CA THR A 14 15.16 -23.50 19.32
C THR A 14 14.91 -23.13 20.78
N ILE A 15 14.49 -21.89 21.05
CA ILE A 15 13.88 -21.52 22.33
C ILE A 15 12.41 -21.27 22.05
N GLY A 16 11.59 -22.20 22.53
CA GLY A 16 10.14 -22.08 22.55
C GLY A 16 9.68 -21.10 23.61
N ALA A 17 8.66 -20.32 23.26
CA ALA A 17 7.74 -19.71 24.20
C ALA A 17 6.34 -19.78 23.57
N VAL A 18 5.51 -20.71 24.07
CA VAL A 18 4.09 -20.77 23.76
C VAL A 18 3.36 -19.79 24.67
N ALA A 19 3.04 -18.60 24.14
CA ALA A 19 2.12 -17.68 24.80
C ALA A 19 0.68 -18.06 24.42
N ALA A 20 -0.03 -18.67 25.36
CA ALA A 20 -1.46 -18.91 25.24
C ALA A 20 -2.22 -17.58 25.43
N CYS A 21 -2.72 -16.99 24.35
CA CYS A 21 -3.70 -15.91 24.43
C CYS A 21 -5.10 -16.52 24.49
N SER A 22 -5.77 -16.32 25.63
CA SER A 22 -7.19 -16.57 25.83
C SER A 22 -8.03 -15.80 24.82
N SER A 23 -8.89 -16.51 24.08
CA SER A 23 -9.86 -15.92 23.17
C SER A 23 -11.06 -15.39 23.95
N GLU A 24 -11.22 -14.08 24.03
CA GLU A 24 -12.45 -13.45 24.52
C GLU A 24 -13.52 -13.51 23.42
N THR A 25 -14.64 -14.16 23.73
CA THR A 25 -15.79 -14.30 22.84
C THR A 25 -16.60 -13.00 22.88
N ALA A 26 -16.53 -12.19 21.83
CA ALA A 26 -17.39 -11.02 21.68
C ALA A 26 -18.76 -11.43 21.13
N THR A 27 -19.82 -11.16 21.90
CA THR A 27 -21.22 -11.32 21.53
C THR A 27 -21.63 -10.39 20.38
N PRO A 28 -22.44 -10.84 19.40
CA PRO A 28 -23.01 -9.97 18.38
C PRO A 28 -24.09 -9.07 19.01
N VAL A 29 -23.99 -7.76 18.75
CA VAL A 29 -25.04 -6.78 19.05
C VAL A 29 -25.92 -6.67 17.81
N GLU A 30 -27.16 -7.12 17.92
CA GLU A 30 -28.21 -6.85 16.92
C GLU A 30 -28.66 -5.39 17.04
N THR A 31 -28.58 -4.65 15.94
CA THR A 31 -29.17 -3.30 15.84
C THR A 31 -30.56 -3.43 15.21
N PRO A 32 -31.62 -2.91 15.85
CA PRO A 32 -32.97 -2.99 15.32
C PRO A 32 -33.20 -2.07 14.12
N ASP A 33 -33.95 -2.63 13.16
CA ASP A 33 -34.62 -1.97 12.04
C ASP A 33 -35.63 -0.95 12.56
N ALA A 34 -35.56 0.29 12.07
CA ALA A 34 -36.58 1.30 12.27
C ALA A 34 -36.87 1.98 10.93
N GLY A 35 -37.90 1.48 10.26
CA GLY A 35 -38.54 2.14 9.14
C GLY A 35 -39.04 3.53 9.49
N GLY A 36 -38.91 4.43 8.52
CA GLY A 36 -39.55 5.73 8.50
C GLY A 36 -39.87 6.09 7.05
N GLN A 37 -41.09 5.75 6.63
CA GLN A 37 -41.71 6.34 5.45
C GLN A 37 -42.15 7.75 5.82
N ASP A 38 -41.73 8.74 5.04
CA ASP A 38 -42.48 9.99 4.97
C ASP A 38 -42.59 10.46 3.53
N SER A 39 -43.84 10.68 3.14
CA SER A 39 -44.27 11.14 1.83
C SER A 39 -44.44 12.65 1.91
N GLY A 40 -43.89 13.42 0.97
CA GLY A 40 -44.17 14.86 1.00
C GLY A 40 -43.46 15.70 -0.06
N SER A 41 -44.23 15.98 -1.13
CA SER A 41 -44.39 17.30 -1.74
C SER A 41 -43.46 17.76 -2.85
N ASP A 42 -44.14 18.02 -3.97
CA ASP A 42 -43.76 18.79 -5.14
C ASP A 42 -43.09 20.14 -4.84
N ALA A 43 -42.21 20.53 -5.77
CA ALA A 43 -42.25 21.79 -6.52
C ALA A 43 -40.87 22.45 -6.67
N GLY A 44 -40.54 22.80 -7.90
CA GLY A 44 -39.48 23.76 -8.21
C GLY A 44 -38.38 23.19 -9.09
N ALA A 45 -38.63 23.12 -10.39
CA ALA A 45 -37.57 23.13 -11.38
C ALA A 45 -36.82 24.47 -11.29
N SER A 46 -35.82 24.53 -10.42
CA SER A 46 -34.77 25.52 -10.51
C SER A 46 -33.83 25.06 -11.61
N ASN A 47 -33.90 25.72 -12.76
CA ASN A 47 -32.82 25.75 -13.74
C ASN A 47 -31.61 26.36 -13.02
N THR A 48 -30.82 25.54 -12.34
CA THR A 48 -29.50 25.92 -11.90
C THR A 48 -28.67 25.98 -13.17
N ASP A 49 -28.35 27.20 -13.57
CA ASP A 49 -27.34 27.51 -14.57
C ASP A 49 -26.10 26.68 -14.23
N SER A 50 -25.84 25.64 -15.01
CA SER A 50 -24.63 24.84 -14.93
C SER A 50 -23.49 25.76 -15.38
N GLY A 51 -23.00 26.58 -14.45
CA GLY A 51 -21.72 27.26 -14.57
C GLY A 51 -20.68 26.22 -15.03
N PRO A 52 -19.64 26.65 -15.76
CA PRO A 52 -18.70 25.72 -16.38
C PRO A 52 -18.26 24.71 -15.34
N ASN A 53 -18.63 23.44 -15.56
CA ASN A 53 -18.17 22.31 -14.77
C ASN A 53 -16.67 22.25 -14.95
N ASP A 54 -15.95 23.03 -14.14
CA ASP A 54 -14.52 22.90 -13.94
C ASP A 54 -14.34 21.64 -13.09
N SER A 55 -14.71 20.49 -13.66
CA SER A 55 -14.34 19.18 -13.15
C SER A 55 -12.85 19.03 -13.43
N THR A 56 -12.04 19.78 -12.67
CA THR A 56 -10.61 19.55 -12.61
C THR A 56 -10.44 18.10 -12.20
N ASP A 57 -9.72 17.34 -13.02
CA ASP A 57 -9.36 15.96 -12.73
C ASP A 57 -8.76 15.90 -11.31
N PRO A 58 -9.25 15.01 -10.42
CA PRO A 58 -8.75 14.92 -9.05
C PRO A 58 -7.23 14.72 -8.98
N ASP A 59 -6.61 14.14 -10.00
CA ASP A 59 -5.17 13.98 -10.09
C ASP A 59 -4.44 15.28 -10.43
N ASP A 60 -5.06 16.14 -11.23
CA ASP A 60 -4.53 17.47 -11.52
C ASP A 60 -4.56 18.35 -10.26
N ALA A 61 -5.59 18.18 -9.41
CA ALA A 61 -5.63 18.80 -8.09
C ALA A 61 -4.54 18.28 -7.14
N CYS A 62 -4.11 17.02 -7.29
CA CYS A 62 -2.96 16.47 -6.56
C CYS A 62 -1.63 17.00 -7.10
N ALA A 63 -1.47 17.09 -8.42
CA ALA A 63 -0.28 17.66 -9.05
C ALA A 63 -0.03 19.12 -8.64
N ALA A 64 -1.11 19.86 -8.35
CA ALA A 64 -1.04 21.25 -7.89
C ALA A 64 -0.54 21.43 -6.44
N LYS A 65 -0.26 20.35 -5.69
CA LYS A 65 0.26 20.45 -4.31
C LYS A 65 1.69 20.99 -4.30
N ALA A 66 2.01 21.76 -3.27
CA ALA A 66 3.27 22.51 -3.18
C ALA A 66 4.53 21.65 -2.94
N SER A 67 4.38 20.40 -2.51
CA SER A 67 5.51 19.48 -2.26
C SER A 67 5.22 18.10 -2.83
N ALA A 68 6.28 17.37 -3.17
CA ALA A 68 6.17 16.00 -3.68
C ALA A 68 5.46 15.09 -2.67
N SER A 69 5.76 15.25 -1.38
CA SER A 69 5.13 14.51 -0.29
C SER A 69 3.62 14.81 -0.16
N ALA A 70 3.21 16.06 -0.26
CA ALA A 70 1.79 16.43 -0.24
C ALA A 70 1.05 15.93 -1.48
N CYS A 71 1.70 15.95 -2.65
CA CYS A 71 1.18 15.38 -3.87
C CYS A 71 1.02 13.86 -3.75
N ALA A 72 2.05 13.15 -3.27
CA ALA A 72 2.00 11.69 -3.11
C ALA A 72 0.89 11.24 -2.15
N ILE A 73 0.72 11.93 -1.02
CA ILE A 73 -0.40 11.66 -0.08
C ILE A 73 -1.75 11.88 -0.75
N CYS A 74 -1.87 12.92 -1.59
CA CYS A 74 -3.10 13.20 -2.35
C CYS A 74 -3.39 12.06 -3.35
N CYS A 75 -2.41 11.67 -4.16
CA CYS A 75 -2.56 10.55 -5.10
C CYS A 75 -2.95 9.24 -4.40
N GLN A 76 -2.30 8.91 -3.27
CA GLN A 76 -2.67 7.74 -2.48
C GLN A 76 -4.08 7.82 -1.89
N THR A 77 -4.56 9.03 -1.57
CA THR A 77 -5.91 9.25 -1.04
C THR A 77 -6.97 9.09 -2.13
N ASN A 78 -6.67 9.51 -3.36
CA ASN A 78 -7.55 9.35 -4.52
C ASN A 78 -7.55 7.91 -5.05
N HIS A 79 -6.40 7.24 -5.02
CA HIS A 79 -6.19 5.88 -5.53
C HIS A 79 -5.81 4.91 -4.41
N GLN A 80 -6.68 4.78 -3.40
CA GLN A 80 -6.37 3.97 -2.21
C GLN A 80 -6.21 2.49 -2.54
N GLN A 81 -6.97 1.97 -3.50
CA GLN A 81 -6.90 0.57 -3.87
C GLN A 81 -5.59 0.29 -4.61
N GLY A 82 -5.25 1.13 -5.57
CA GLY A 82 -4.00 1.09 -6.31
C GLY A 82 -2.78 1.23 -5.42
N ALA A 83 -2.81 2.18 -4.48
CA ALA A 83 -1.74 2.34 -3.49
C ALA A 83 -1.56 1.10 -2.61
N ARG A 84 -2.66 0.42 -2.22
CA ARG A 84 -2.59 -0.86 -1.49
C ARG A 84 -2.00 -1.98 -2.34
N THR A 85 -2.40 -2.09 -3.61
CA THR A 85 -1.85 -3.07 -4.55
C THR A 85 -0.35 -2.89 -4.75
N PHE A 86 0.08 -1.65 -5.01
CA PHE A 86 1.50 -1.31 -5.12
C PHE A 86 2.27 -1.66 -3.83
N THR A 87 1.76 -1.24 -2.68
CA THR A 87 2.41 -1.49 -1.38
C THR A 87 2.51 -2.98 -1.08
N ALA A 88 1.45 -3.75 -1.35
CA ALA A 88 1.46 -5.19 -1.16
C ALA A 88 2.50 -5.87 -2.06
N ALA A 89 2.58 -5.50 -3.35
CA ALA A 89 3.56 -6.07 -4.27
C ALA A 89 5.01 -5.75 -3.88
N VAL A 90 5.26 -4.52 -3.41
CA VAL A 90 6.56 -4.12 -2.86
C VAL A 90 6.92 -4.97 -1.64
N ILE A 91 6.01 -5.10 -0.67
CA ILE A 91 6.24 -5.87 0.56
C ILE A 91 6.47 -7.35 0.26
N ASP A 92 5.61 -7.94 -0.57
CA ASP A 92 5.68 -9.37 -0.92
C ASP A 92 7.02 -9.70 -1.59
N CYS A 93 7.48 -8.87 -2.52
CA CYS A 93 8.79 -9.07 -3.11
C CYS A 93 9.92 -8.80 -2.11
N ALA A 94 9.93 -7.63 -1.46
CA ALA A 94 11.02 -7.17 -0.62
C ALA A 94 11.26 -8.09 0.59
N CYS A 95 10.19 -8.58 1.20
CA CYS A 95 10.24 -9.49 2.34
C CYS A 95 10.39 -10.95 1.92
N GLY A 96 9.73 -11.34 0.81
CA GLY A 96 9.68 -12.70 0.33
C GLY A 96 9.00 -13.68 1.31
N THR A 97 8.55 -14.83 0.81
CA THR A 97 8.02 -15.87 1.69
C THR A 97 9.10 -16.39 2.63
N GLY A 98 8.81 -16.39 3.93
CA GLY A 98 9.75 -16.86 4.96
C GLY A 98 10.96 -15.94 5.20
N GLY A 99 10.92 -14.67 4.76
CA GLY A 99 12.02 -13.73 4.98
C GLY A 99 13.21 -13.97 4.05
N ALA A 100 12.96 -14.46 2.83
CA ALA A 100 13.98 -14.71 1.82
C ALA A 100 14.08 -13.59 0.76
N GLY A 101 13.28 -12.53 0.89
CA GLY A 101 13.30 -11.40 -0.03
C GLY A 101 14.56 -10.54 0.09
N PRO A 102 14.85 -9.69 -0.92
CA PRO A 102 16.07 -8.91 -1.01
C PRO A 102 16.23 -7.87 0.11
N CYS A 103 15.15 -7.47 0.80
CA CYS A 103 15.18 -6.56 1.95
C CYS A 103 14.81 -7.23 3.27
N ALA A 104 14.74 -8.56 3.31
CA ALA A 104 14.27 -9.27 4.49
C ALA A 104 15.15 -9.03 5.72
N THR A 105 16.44 -8.73 5.54
CA THR A 105 17.37 -8.45 6.65
C THR A 105 17.14 -7.04 7.20
N GLU A 106 17.12 -6.04 6.32
CA GLU A 106 16.98 -4.62 6.64
C GLU A 106 15.59 -4.31 7.21
N CYS A 107 14.56 -4.99 6.71
CA CYS A 107 13.18 -4.78 7.11
C CYS A 107 12.68 -5.79 8.18
N LYS A 108 13.55 -6.65 8.71
CA LYS A 108 13.19 -7.78 9.59
C LYS A 108 12.35 -7.37 10.80
N THR A 109 12.70 -6.24 11.42
CA THR A 109 12.05 -5.76 12.65
C THR A 109 10.94 -4.74 12.39
N THR A 110 10.73 -4.35 11.14
CA THR A 110 9.75 -3.32 10.74
C THR A 110 8.73 -3.89 9.77
N LEU A 111 8.91 -3.69 8.46
CA LEU A 111 7.91 -4.00 7.45
C LEU A 111 7.73 -5.51 7.22
N CYS A 112 8.79 -6.30 7.41
CA CYS A 112 8.76 -7.76 7.25
C CYS A 112 8.53 -8.51 8.57
N ALA A 113 8.21 -7.80 9.66
CA ALA A 113 7.89 -8.42 10.94
C ALA A 113 6.47 -9.03 10.92
N ALA A 114 6.20 -9.98 11.84
CA ALA A 114 4.86 -10.57 11.99
C ALA A 114 3.78 -9.52 12.34
N GLN A 115 4.19 -8.43 13.00
CA GLN A 115 3.38 -7.23 13.22
C GLN A 115 4.09 -6.06 12.53
N PRO A 116 3.72 -5.73 11.28
CA PRO A 116 4.38 -4.69 10.53
C PRO A 116 4.30 -3.33 11.23
N SER A 117 5.37 -2.58 11.16
CA SER A 117 5.45 -1.18 11.59
C SER A 117 6.08 -0.34 10.48
N ASN A 118 6.12 0.98 10.68
CA ASN A 118 6.75 1.87 9.71
C ASN A 118 8.20 1.46 9.45
N PRO A 119 8.66 1.47 8.20
CA PRO A 119 10.03 1.13 7.88
C PRO A 119 10.98 2.13 8.56
N ASP A 120 12.09 1.63 9.09
CA ASP A 120 13.18 2.49 9.51
C ASP A 120 13.98 2.97 8.27
N GLN A 121 15.05 3.75 8.51
CA GLN A 121 15.87 4.27 7.42
C GLN A 121 16.55 3.17 6.60
N ALA A 122 17.00 2.08 7.23
CA ALA A 122 17.68 0.99 6.53
C ALA A 122 16.70 0.22 5.63
N CYS A 123 15.53 -0.12 6.18
CA CYS A 123 14.45 -0.74 5.43
C CYS A 123 13.99 0.16 4.28
N SER A 124 13.72 1.45 4.53
CA SER A 124 13.29 2.40 3.48
C SER A 124 14.31 2.50 2.35
N THR A 125 15.60 2.58 2.68
CA THR A 125 16.68 2.62 1.69
C THR A 125 16.71 1.35 0.83
N CYS A 126 16.47 0.18 1.43
CA CYS A 126 16.40 -1.07 0.68
C CYS A 126 15.18 -1.12 -0.24
N LEU A 127 14.00 -0.75 0.26
CA LEU A 127 12.76 -0.70 -0.53
C LEU A 127 12.93 0.19 -1.77
N ASP A 128 13.49 1.39 -1.59
CA ASP A 128 13.80 2.32 -2.68
C ASP A 128 14.81 1.74 -3.69
N ALA A 129 15.73 0.88 -3.25
CA ALA A 129 16.71 0.24 -4.12
C ALA A 129 16.09 -0.90 -4.94
N VAL A 130 15.22 -1.72 -4.35
CA VAL A 130 14.64 -2.90 -5.02
C VAL A 130 13.44 -2.59 -5.90
N ALA A 131 12.76 -1.46 -5.67
CA ALA A 131 11.60 -1.01 -6.45
C ALA A 131 11.96 -0.21 -7.71
N LYS A 132 13.25 0.15 -7.91
CA LYS A 132 13.70 0.89 -9.10
C LYS A 132 13.65 0.04 -10.36
N GLU A 133 13.47 0.67 -11.52
CA GLU A 133 13.53 0.01 -12.82
C GLU A 133 14.80 -0.84 -12.98
N GLY A 134 14.61 -2.10 -13.38
CA GLY A 134 15.68 -3.09 -13.54
C GLY A 134 16.20 -3.71 -12.24
N ALA A 135 15.65 -3.34 -11.08
CA ALA A 135 16.00 -3.95 -9.79
C ALA A 135 15.17 -5.21 -9.51
N ALA A 136 15.51 -5.91 -8.42
CA ALA A 136 15.00 -7.25 -8.11
C ALA A 136 13.47 -7.34 -7.97
N CYS A 137 12.78 -6.27 -7.56
CA CYS A 137 11.34 -6.29 -7.35
C CYS A 137 10.54 -5.60 -8.46
N PHE A 138 11.20 -4.89 -9.38
CA PHE A 138 10.53 -4.04 -10.34
C PHE A 138 9.50 -4.79 -11.19
N ASP A 139 9.90 -5.90 -11.82
CA ASP A 139 9.01 -6.65 -12.72
C ASP A 139 7.77 -7.20 -11.99
N SER A 140 7.93 -7.63 -10.74
CA SER A 140 6.82 -8.15 -9.94
C SER A 140 5.85 -7.04 -9.52
N ILE A 141 6.38 -5.87 -9.14
CA ILE A 141 5.57 -4.69 -8.80
C ILE A 141 4.81 -4.20 -10.03
N THR A 142 5.50 -4.07 -11.16
CA THR A 142 4.91 -3.64 -12.43
C THR A 142 3.80 -4.59 -12.86
N SER A 143 4.06 -5.90 -12.86
CA SER A 143 3.05 -6.90 -13.25
C SER A 143 1.80 -6.89 -12.35
N ALA A 144 1.98 -6.66 -11.04
CA ALA A 144 0.86 -6.52 -10.11
C ALA A 144 0.00 -5.29 -10.46
N CYS A 145 0.65 -4.16 -10.78
CA CYS A 145 -0.06 -2.94 -11.13
C CYS A 145 -0.69 -2.96 -12.51
N GLU A 146 -0.09 -3.62 -13.50
CA GLU A 146 -0.72 -3.81 -14.82
C GLU A 146 -2.04 -4.59 -14.76
N SER A 147 -2.27 -5.34 -13.67
CA SER A 147 -3.51 -6.08 -13.43
C SER A 147 -4.54 -5.28 -12.60
N ASP A 148 -4.20 -4.05 -12.18
CA ASP A 148 -5.03 -3.19 -11.32
C ASP A 148 -5.07 -1.75 -11.89
N ASP A 149 -6.18 -1.39 -12.51
CA ASP A 149 -6.39 -0.07 -13.12
C ASP A 149 -6.16 1.08 -12.13
N ASP A 150 -6.53 0.92 -10.86
CA ASP A 150 -6.33 1.96 -9.83
C ASP A 150 -4.85 2.06 -9.44
N CYS A 151 -4.08 0.96 -9.51
CA CYS A 151 -2.63 1.06 -9.33
C CYS A 151 -1.99 1.84 -10.48
N MET A 152 -2.37 1.56 -11.72
CA MET A 152 -1.87 2.30 -12.88
C MET A 152 -2.25 3.79 -12.78
N ALA A 153 -3.48 4.10 -12.36
CA ALA A 153 -3.92 5.47 -12.13
C ALA A 153 -3.12 6.14 -10.99
N SER A 154 -2.89 5.44 -9.87
CA SER A 154 -2.04 5.92 -8.77
C SER A 154 -0.62 6.26 -9.25
N GLN A 155 -0.01 5.40 -10.08
CA GLN A 155 1.32 5.65 -10.62
C GLN A 155 1.33 6.84 -11.59
N ALA A 156 0.31 6.96 -12.43
CA ALA A 156 0.15 8.10 -13.33
C ALA A 156 -0.02 9.42 -12.54
N CYS A 157 -0.78 9.42 -11.45
CA CYS A 157 -0.91 10.57 -10.56
C CYS A 157 0.45 10.94 -9.93
N LEU A 158 1.21 9.96 -9.43
CA LEU A 158 2.54 10.20 -8.84
C LEU A 158 3.56 10.77 -9.83
N GLN A 159 3.47 10.40 -11.12
CA GLN A 159 4.32 10.95 -12.18
C GLN A 159 4.07 12.46 -12.43
N LYS A 160 2.89 12.97 -12.06
CA LYS A 160 2.58 14.41 -12.14
C LYS A 160 3.12 15.19 -10.93
N CYS A 161 3.57 14.52 -9.87
CA CYS A 161 4.07 15.20 -8.68
C CYS A 161 5.39 15.94 -8.95
N PRO A 162 5.63 17.07 -8.25
CA PRO A 162 6.91 17.77 -8.35
C PRO A 162 8.05 16.85 -7.87
N ALA A 163 9.24 17.01 -8.46
CA ALA A 163 10.43 16.30 -8.01
C ALA A 163 10.81 16.72 -6.58
N ASN A 164 11.29 15.75 -5.78
CA ASN A 164 11.89 16.00 -4.46
C ASN A 164 13.27 16.65 -4.57
#